data_AF-A0A9E1X5W6-F1
#
_entry.id   AF-A0A9E1X5W6-F1
#
_cell.length_a   1.000
_cell.length_b   1.000
_cell.length_c   1.000
_cell.angle_alpha   90.00
_cell.angle_beta   90.00
_cell.angle_gamma   90.00
#
_symmetry.space_group_name_H-M   'P 1'
#
loop_
_entity.id
_entity.type
_entity.pdbx_description
1 polymer ?
#
loop_
_entity_poly.entity_id
_entity_poly.type
_entity_poly.pdbx_seq_one_letter_code
_entity_poly.pdbx_strand_id
1 'polypeptide(L)'
;PELQISETAVLTILLCFMGTLFFCTGNMVSASAQKAGFSVIGTASWGMLYGACYLGILSIFRGQEFIIEPTFVYVTSLIWLALISSVFTFSAYLMLIGRIGAGRTGYATVIFPVFALMISTFLESYIWTWYALSGLALVVIGNVIMVRSRG
;
A
#
# COMPACT_ATOMS: atom_id res chain seq x y z
N PRO A 1 -18.84 -18.43 19.61
CA PRO A 1 -19.73 -17.24 19.73
C PRO A 1 -19.37 -16.06 18.81
N GLU A 2 -18.21 -16.06 18.13
CA GLU A 2 -17.76 -14.92 17.30
C GLU A 2 -17.99 -15.08 15.79
N LEU A 3 -18.73 -16.11 15.38
CA LEU A 3 -19.10 -16.36 13.99
C LEU A 3 -20.54 -15.92 13.70
N GLN A 4 -20.97 -14.79 14.26
CA GLN A 4 -22.07 -14.06 13.65
C GLN A 4 -21.48 -13.45 12.39
N ILE A 5 -21.87 -13.96 11.23
CA ILE A 5 -21.57 -13.38 9.92
C ILE A 5 -22.14 -11.96 9.95
N SER A 6 -21.33 -11.01 10.41
CA SER A 6 -21.64 -9.60 10.39
C SER A 6 -21.84 -9.26 8.92
N GLU A 7 -22.96 -8.67 8.54
CA GLU A 7 -23.26 -8.32 7.15
C GLU A 7 -22.13 -7.49 6.49
N THR A 8 -21.33 -6.83 7.33
CA THR A 8 -20.13 -6.07 6.94
C THR A 8 -18.92 -6.95 6.61
N ALA A 9 -18.77 -8.15 7.19
CA ALA A 9 -17.60 -9.00 6.98
C ALA A 9 -17.46 -9.45 5.52
N VAL A 10 -18.57 -9.86 4.90
CA VAL A 10 -18.61 -10.23 3.48
C VAL A 10 -18.26 -9.03 2.61
N LEU A 11 -18.82 -7.86 2.93
CA LEU A 11 -18.55 -6.61 2.22
C LEU A 11 -17.08 -6.18 2.37
N THR A 12 -16.48 -6.30 3.55
CA THR A 12 -15.06 -6.01 3.78
C THR A 12 -14.17 -6.94 2.98
N ILE A 13 -14.44 -8.26 2.98
CA ILE A 13 -13.67 -9.22 2.18
C ILE A 13 -13.77 -8.90 0.69
N LEU A 14 -14.97 -8.58 0.20
CA LEU A 14 -15.18 -8.18 -1.20
C LEU A 14 -14.41 -6.90 -1.55
N LEU A 15 -14.47 -5.87 -0.69
CA LEU A 15 -13.72 -4.63 -0.89
C LEU A 15 -12.20 -4.85 -0.84
N CYS A 16 -11.69 -5.65 0.08
CA CYS A 16 -10.27 -6.00 0.16
C CYS A 16 -9.81 -6.73 -1.11
N PHE A 17 -10.62 -7.67 -1.60
CA PHE A 17 -10.33 -8.41 -2.83
C PHE A 17 -10.31 -7.48 -4.04
N MET A 18 -11.35 -6.63 -4.20
CA MET A 18 -11.42 -5.63 -5.26
C MET A 18 -10.24 -4.65 -5.21
N GLY A 19 -9.90 -4.14 -4.02
CA GLY A 19 -8.76 -3.25 -3.82
C GLY A 19 -7.43 -3.91 -4.22
N THR A 20 -7.25 -5.18 -3.87
CA THR A 20 -6.07 -5.96 -4.25
C THR A 20 -6.00 -6.16 -5.76
N LEU A 21 -7.13 -6.47 -6.41
CA LEU A 21 -7.21 -6.60 -7.87
C LEU A 21 -6.86 -5.29 -8.59
N PHE A 22 -7.39 -4.16 -8.13
CA PHE A 22 -7.04 -2.85 -8.68
C PHE A 22 -5.57 -2.51 -8.47
N PHE A 23 -5.00 -2.83 -7.30
CA PHE A 23 -3.58 -2.64 -7.04
C PHE A 23 -2.70 -3.49 -7.97
N CYS A 24 -3.02 -4.78 -8.13
CA CYS A 24 -2.32 -5.67 -9.05
C CYS A 24 -2.42 -5.19 -10.50
N THR A 25 -3.60 -4.78 -10.93
CA THR A 25 -3.84 -4.25 -12.28
C THR A 25 -3.05 -2.96 -12.52
N GLY A 26 -3.07 -2.04 -11.57
CA GLY A 26 -2.27 -0.81 -11.61
C GLY A 26 -0.76 -1.07 -11.71
N ASN A 27 -0.25 -2.07 -10.99
CA ASN A 27 1.16 -2.48 -11.10
C ASN A 27 1.49 -3.11 -12.46
N MET A 28 0.59 -3.91 -13.04
CA MET A 28 0.78 -4.47 -14.38
C MET A 28 0.77 -3.39 -15.47
N VAL A 29 -0.16 -2.44 -15.39
CA VAL A 29 -0.23 -1.29 -16.31
C VAL A 29 1.01 -0.40 -16.14
N SER A 30 1.45 -0.17 -14.91
CA SER A 30 2.68 0.60 -14.66
C SER A 30 3.92 -0.11 -15.20
N ALA A 31 3.99 -1.44 -15.07
CA ALA A 31 5.09 -2.23 -15.63
C ALA A 31 5.06 -2.27 -17.17
N SER A 32 3.88 -2.34 -17.79
CA SER A 32 3.75 -2.30 -19.25
C SER A 32 4.09 -0.93 -19.82
N ALA A 33 3.67 0.16 -19.17
CA ALA A 33 4.04 1.52 -19.56
C ALA A 33 5.55 1.75 -19.46
N GLN A 34 6.20 1.20 -18.43
CA GLN A 34 7.67 1.25 -18.31
C GLN A 34 8.38 0.46 -19.42
N LYS A 35 7.85 -0.72 -19.80
CA LYS A 35 8.37 -1.48 -20.95
C LYS A 35 8.22 -0.74 -22.29
N ALA A 36 7.19 0.10 -22.41
CA ALA A 36 6.98 0.96 -23.58
C ALA A 36 7.88 2.22 -23.59
N GLY A 37 8.74 2.41 -22.59
CA GLY A 37 9.71 3.52 -22.53
C GLY A 37 9.21 4.78 -21.83
N PHE A 38 8.01 4.76 -21.22
CA PHE A 38 7.51 5.90 -20.45
C PHE A 38 8.26 6.04 -19.11
N SER A 39 8.52 7.30 -18.71
CA SER A 39 9.13 7.61 -17.41
C SER A 39 8.21 7.20 -16.25
N VAL A 40 8.74 6.41 -15.32
CA VAL A 40 8.02 5.91 -14.13
C VAL A 40 7.35 7.04 -13.35
N ILE A 41 8.11 8.10 -13.07
CA ILE A 41 7.67 9.23 -12.26
C ILE A 41 6.57 10.00 -13.01
N GLY A 42 6.71 10.17 -14.33
CA GLY A 42 5.71 10.87 -15.14
C GLY A 42 4.35 10.15 -15.11
N THR A 43 4.35 8.85 -15.40
CA THR A 43 3.11 8.04 -15.42
C THR A 43 2.48 7.94 -14.03
N ALA A 44 3.29 7.80 -12.99
CA ALA A 44 2.82 7.75 -11.59
C ALA A 44 2.20 9.09 -11.15
N SER A 45 2.84 10.22 -11.48
CA SER A 45 2.31 11.56 -11.17
C SER A 45 0.97 11.82 -11.84
N TRP A 46 0.82 11.44 -13.12
CA TRP A 46 -0.46 11.53 -13.81
C TRP A 46 -1.52 10.63 -13.16
N GLY A 47 -1.15 9.40 -12.79
CA GLY A 47 -2.05 8.48 -12.07
C GLY A 47 -2.54 9.04 -10.73
N MET A 48 -1.62 9.62 -9.94
CA MET A 48 -1.97 10.27 -8.67
C MET A 48 -2.84 11.50 -8.87
N LEU A 49 -2.59 12.31 -9.91
CA LEU A 49 -3.41 13.47 -10.23
C LEU A 49 -4.85 13.06 -10.59
N TYR A 50 -5.03 12.07 -11.46
CA TYR A 50 -6.36 11.56 -11.79
C TYR A 50 -7.07 10.96 -10.56
N GLY A 51 -6.33 10.23 -9.71
CA GLY A 51 -6.86 9.71 -8.44
C GLY A 51 -7.30 10.81 -7.49
N ALA A 52 -6.50 11.87 -7.32
CA ALA A 52 -6.82 13.02 -6.50
C ALA A 52 -8.04 13.78 -7.02
N CYS A 53 -8.12 14.02 -8.33
CA CYS A 53 -9.29 14.65 -8.95
C CYS A 53 -10.55 13.81 -8.76
N TYR A 54 -10.48 12.49 -8.96
CA TYR A 54 -11.60 11.59 -8.75
C TYR A 54 -12.10 11.59 -7.31
N LEU A 55 -11.18 11.47 -6.34
CA LEU A 55 -11.50 11.56 -4.92
C LEU A 55 -12.06 12.94 -4.54
N GLY A 56 -11.54 14.01 -5.11
CA GLY A 56 -12.05 15.37 -4.91
C GLY A 56 -13.49 15.53 -5.39
N ILE A 57 -13.79 15.06 -6.60
CA ILE A 57 -15.16 15.07 -7.17
C ILE A 57 -16.11 14.23 -6.29
N LEU A 58 -15.70 13.03 -5.90
CA LEU A 58 -16.50 12.18 -5.00
C LEU A 58 -16.74 12.85 -3.63
N SER A 59 -15.73 13.54 -3.08
CA SER A 59 -15.86 14.25 -1.81
C SER A 59 -16.94 15.34 -1.87
N ILE A 60 -16.98 16.09 -2.98
CA ILE A 60 -18.00 17.11 -3.25
C ILE A 60 -19.39 16.46 -3.33
N PHE A 61 -19.54 15.37 -4.10
CA PHE A 61 -20.83 14.66 -4.20
C PHE A 61 -21.30 14.04 -2.88
N ARG A 62 -20.37 13.64 -2.00
CA ARG A 62 -20.68 13.11 -0.66
C ARG A 62 -20.95 14.20 0.38
N GLY A 63 -20.91 15.48 0.00
CA GLY A 63 -21.16 16.61 0.88
C GLY A 63 -20.18 16.69 2.06
N GLN A 64 -18.97 16.16 1.91
CA GLN A 64 -17.96 16.23 2.97
C GLN A 64 -17.42 17.66 3.04
N GLU A 65 -17.45 18.25 4.23
CA GLU A 65 -16.85 19.58 4.45
C GLU A 65 -15.33 19.48 4.34
N PHE A 66 -14.74 20.26 3.43
CA PHE A 66 -13.28 20.42 3.34
C PHE A 66 -12.80 21.31 4.48
N ILE A 67 -12.69 20.72 5.68
CA ILE A 67 -12.18 21.42 6.86
C ILE A 67 -10.65 21.36 6.80
N ILE A 68 -10.05 22.48 6.42
CA ILE A 68 -8.60 22.70 6.54
C ILE A 68 -8.39 23.49 7.82
N GLU A 69 -7.91 22.82 8.86
CA GLU A 69 -7.44 23.52 10.06
C GLU A 69 -6.07 24.12 9.75
N PRO A 70 -5.89 25.46 9.80
CA PRO A 70 -4.61 26.12 9.51
C PRO A 70 -3.60 25.97 10.66
N THR A 71 -3.61 24.83 11.34
CA THR A 71 -2.70 24.48 12.41
C THR A 71 -1.41 23.94 11.80
N PHE A 72 -0.25 24.35 12.33
CA PHE A 72 1.05 23.88 11.87
C PHE A 72 1.14 22.34 11.82
N VAL A 73 0.59 21.65 12.83
CA VAL A 73 0.55 20.18 12.91
C VAL A 73 -0.27 19.58 11.77
N TYR A 74 -1.44 20.15 11.45
CA TYR A 74 -2.31 19.66 10.38
C TYR A 74 -1.64 19.79 9.01
N VAL A 75 -1.11 20.99 8.71
CA VAL A 75 -0.48 21.28 7.42
C VAL A 75 0.78 20.45 7.23
N THR A 76 1.62 20.33 8.26
CA THR A 76 2.84 19.50 8.18
C THR A 76 2.53 18.03 8.03
N SER A 77 1.54 17.50 8.75
CA SER A 77 1.08 16.11 8.60
C SER A 77 0.53 15.86 7.19
N LEU A 78 -0.30 16.76 6.67
CA LEU A 78 -0.85 16.66 5.33
C LEU A 78 0.25 16.61 4.26
N ILE A 79 1.23 17.52 4.34
CA ILE A 79 2.38 17.57 3.42
C ILE A 79 3.22 16.30 3.55
N TRP A 80 3.49 15.84 4.77
CA TRP A 80 4.26 14.62 5.02
C TRP A 80 3.60 13.39 4.42
N LEU A 81 2.30 13.18 4.66
CA LEU A 81 1.57 12.05 4.09
C LEU A 81 1.49 12.12 2.57
N ALA A 82 1.17 13.29 2.00
CA ALA A 82 0.98 13.44 0.57
C ALA A 82 2.29 13.30 -0.22
N LEU A 83 3.36 13.97 0.19
CA LEU A 83 4.60 13.99 -0.56
C LEU A 83 5.51 12.82 -0.20
N ILE A 84 5.92 12.72 1.07
CA ILE A 84 6.93 11.74 1.51
C ILE A 84 6.32 10.33 1.50
N SER A 85 5.18 10.16 2.18
CA SER A 85 4.58 8.84 2.32
C SER A 85 3.93 8.32 1.04
N SER A 86 3.33 9.18 0.21
CA SER A 86 2.67 8.75 -1.03
C SER A 86 3.57 8.93 -2.26
N VAL A 87 3.86 10.17 -2.67
CA VAL A 87 4.56 10.44 -3.95
C VAL A 87 5.95 9.81 -3.99
N PHE A 88 6.80 10.06 -2.99
CA PHE A 88 8.17 9.54 -2.97
C PHE A 88 8.20 8.02 -2.79
N THR A 89 7.47 7.49 -1.81
CA THR A 89 7.46 6.05 -1.51
C THR A 89 6.91 5.24 -2.67
N PHE A 90 5.80 5.68 -3.29
CA PHE A 90 5.19 4.96 -4.40
C PHE A 90 6.03 5.07 -5.69
N SER A 91 6.64 6.22 -5.95
CA SER A 91 7.57 6.37 -7.08
C SER A 91 8.80 5.48 -6.91
N ALA A 92 9.36 5.41 -5.70
CA ALA A 92 10.46 4.51 -5.37
C ALA A 92 10.06 3.04 -5.55
N TYR A 93 8.86 2.66 -5.09
CA TYR A 93 8.29 1.33 -5.29
C TYR A 93 8.15 0.96 -6.77
N LEU A 94 7.58 1.85 -7.60
CA LEU A 94 7.44 1.60 -9.04
C LEU A 94 8.78 1.55 -9.77
N MET A 95 9.74 2.39 -9.37
CA MET A 95 11.11 2.32 -9.89
C MET A 95 11.79 0.99 -9.53
N LEU A 96 11.54 0.48 -8.32
CA LEU A 96 12.01 -0.83 -7.90
C LEU A 96 11.40 -1.95 -8.75
N ILE A 97 10.09 -1.89 -9.03
CA ILE A 97 9.42 -2.81 -9.95
C ILE A 97 10.04 -2.77 -11.34
N GLY A 98 10.29 -1.57 -11.87
CA GLY A 98 10.91 -1.39 -13.18
C GLY A 98 12.31 -1.99 -13.28
N ARG A 99 13.10 -1.85 -12.22
CA ARG A 99 14.50 -2.32 -12.17
C ARG A 99 14.66 -3.80 -11.91
N ILE A 100 13.91 -4.35 -10.94
CA ILE A 100 14.12 -5.72 -10.43
C ILE A 100 13.01 -6.68 -10.91
N GLY A 101 11.94 -6.15 -11.50
CA GLY A 101 10.80 -6.90 -12.00
C GLY A 101 9.74 -7.17 -10.93
N ALA A 102 8.48 -7.27 -11.34
CA ALA A 102 7.34 -7.52 -10.45
C ALA A 102 7.49 -8.80 -9.60
N GLY A 103 8.13 -9.84 -10.16
CA GLY A 103 8.37 -11.11 -9.45
C GLY A 103 9.30 -10.99 -8.24
N ARG A 104 10.34 -10.14 -8.32
CA ARG A 104 11.27 -9.89 -7.20
C ARG A 104 10.77 -8.78 -6.28
N THR A 105 9.88 -7.91 -6.74
CA THR A 105 9.27 -6.90 -5.85
C THR A 105 8.39 -7.55 -4.77
N GLY A 106 7.83 -8.73 -5.04
CA GLY A 106 7.14 -9.55 -4.03
C GLY A 106 7.99 -9.95 -2.81
N TYR A 107 9.31 -9.78 -2.84
CA TYR A 107 10.14 -9.93 -1.64
C TYR A 107 10.02 -8.73 -0.69
N ALA A 108 9.85 -7.52 -1.22
CA ALA A 108 9.74 -6.30 -0.41
C ALA A 108 8.47 -6.29 0.45
N THR A 109 7.41 -6.98 0.02
CA THR A 109 6.17 -7.07 0.78
C THR A 109 6.30 -7.92 2.05
N VAL A 110 7.27 -8.84 2.13
CA VAL A 110 7.62 -9.60 3.36
C VAL A 110 8.33 -8.70 4.36
N ILE A 111 9.11 -7.76 3.85
CA ILE A 111 9.91 -6.86 4.65
C ILE A 111 9.01 -5.84 5.35
N PHE A 112 7.86 -5.46 4.77
CA PHE A 112 6.95 -4.47 5.35
C PHE A 112 6.43 -4.83 6.76
N PRO A 113 5.82 -6.02 7.01
CA PRO A 113 5.43 -6.41 8.37
C PRO A 113 6.60 -6.47 9.35
N VAL A 114 7.77 -6.93 8.92
CA VAL A 114 8.97 -7.01 9.77
C VAL A 114 9.36 -5.61 10.24
N PHE A 115 9.47 -4.65 9.32
CA PHE A 115 9.80 -3.27 9.67
C PHE A 115 8.70 -2.62 10.51
N ALA A 116 7.42 -2.90 10.23
CA ALA A 116 6.31 -2.38 11.03
C ALA A 116 6.40 -2.84 12.50
N LEU A 117 6.67 -4.13 12.74
CA LEU A 117 6.85 -4.68 14.09
C LEU A 117 8.10 -4.12 14.78
N MET A 118 9.21 -3.95 14.05
CA MET A 118 10.41 -3.33 14.60
C MET A 118 10.14 -1.89 15.04
N ILE A 119 9.52 -1.08 14.19
CA ILE A 119 9.18 0.31 14.50
C ILE A 119 8.22 0.39 15.69
N SER A 120 7.18 -0.46 15.74
CA SER A 120 6.27 -0.54 16.89
C SER A 120 7.00 -0.98 18.17
N THR A 121 8.01 -1.85 18.07
CA THR A 121 8.86 -2.20 19.23
C THR A 121 9.65 -0.98 19.74
N PHE A 122 10.25 -0.18 18.85
CA PHE A 122 11.07 0.97 19.23
C PHE A 122 10.25 2.20 19.67
N LEU A 123 9.11 2.47 19.02
CA LEU A 123 8.30 3.66 19.28
C LEU A 123 7.19 3.42 20.30
N GLU A 124 6.60 2.23 20.33
CA GLU A 124 5.44 1.90 21.19
C GLU A 124 5.79 0.93 22.32
N SER A 125 7.08 0.55 22.48
CA SER A 125 7.52 -0.47 23.45
C SER A 125 6.74 -1.79 23.32
N TYR A 126 6.43 -2.18 22.08
CA TYR A 126 5.61 -3.35 21.79
C TYR A 126 6.20 -4.64 22.37
N ILE A 127 5.39 -5.38 23.12
CA ILE A 127 5.75 -6.67 23.70
C ILE A 127 5.48 -7.76 22.66
N TRP A 128 6.54 -8.44 22.24
CA TRP A 128 6.45 -9.52 21.27
C TRP A 128 5.59 -10.66 21.80
N THR A 129 4.44 -10.88 21.16
CA THR A 129 3.58 -12.02 21.46
C THR A 129 3.98 -13.23 20.63
N TRP A 130 3.77 -14.44 21.16
CA TRP A 130 4.04 -15.68 20.43
C TRP A 130 3.24 -15.77 19.11
N TYR A 131 2.02 -15.21 19.10
CA TYR A 131 1.18 -15.12 17.91
C TYR A 131 1.81 -14.24 16.82
N ALA A 132 2.30 -13.04 17.16
CA ALA A 132 2.97 -12.16 16.20
C ALA A 132 4.22 -12.82 15.60
N LEU A 133 5.00 -13.53 16.43
CA LEU A 133 6.19 -14.26 15.98
C LEU A 133 5.82 -15.40 15.02
N SER A 134 4.79 -16.18 15.34
CA SER A 134 4.30 -17.25 14.47
C SER A 134 3.73 -16.73 13.14
N GLY A 135 3.01 -15.60 13.17
CA GLY A 135 2.49 -14.95 11.97
C GLY A 135 3.62 -14.46 11.06
N LEU A 136 4.64 -13.82 11.64
CA LEU A 136 5.82 -13.39 10.91
C LEU A 136 6.55 -14.57 10.27
N ALA A 137 6.75 -15.66 11.02
CA ALA A 137 7.37 -16.88 10.51
C ALA A 137 6.56 -17.48 9.34
N LEU A 138 5.24 -17.56 9.45
CA LEU A 138 4.36 -18.05 8.38
C LEU A 138 4.44 -17.19 7.12
N VAL A 139 4.47 -15.85 7.27
CA VAL A 139 4.61 -14.92 6.12
C VAL A 139 5.95 -15.10 5.41
N VAL A 140 7.04 -15.24 6.17
CA VAL A 140 8.38 -15.50 5.62
C VAL A 140 8.42 -16.85 4.89
N ILE A 141 7.90 -17.91 5.52
CA ILE A 141 7.86 -19.26 4.92
C ILE A 141 7.03 -19.26 3.63
N GLY A 142 5.84 -18.65 3.65
CA GLY A 142 4.96 -18.58 2.49
C GLY A 142 5.62 -17.86 1.30
N ASN A 143 6.38 -16.79 1.57
CA ASN A 143 7.11 -16.10 0.50
C ASN A 143 8.27 -16.94 -0.05
N VAL A 144 9.04 -17.60 0.82
CA VAL A 144 10.14 -18.51 0.41
C VAL A 144 9.62 -19.65 -0.46
N ILE A 145 8.46 -20.24 -0.15
CA ILE A 145 7.84 -21.30 -0.95
C ILE A 145 7.43 -20.79 -2.34
N MET A 146 6.75 -19.63 -2.41
CA MET A 146 6.33 -19.01 -3.68
C MET A 146 7.52 -18.79 -4.61
N VAL A 147 8.63 -18.38 -4.02
CA VAL A 147 9.87 -18.06 -4.72
C VAL A 147 10.52 -19.31 -5.29
N ARG A 148 10.56 -20.39 -4.51
CA ARG A 148 11.13 -21.67 -4.95
C ARG A 148 10.29 -22.34 -6.02
N SER A 149 8.99 -22.06 -6.10
CA SER A 149 8.08 -22.55 -7.14
C SER A 149 8.25 -21.87 -8.51
N ARG A 150 8.99 -20.76 -8.60
CA ARG A 150 9.21 -20.00 -9.83
C ARG A 150 10.64 -20.09 -10.38
N GLY A 151 11.48 -20.93 -9.78
CA GLY A 151 12.83 -21.25 -10.23
C GLY A 151 12.85 -22.44 -11.19
#